data_AF-A0A662AR40-F1
#
_entry.id   AF-A0A662AR40-F1
#
_cell.length_a   1.000
_cell.length_b   1.000
_cell.length_c   1.000
_cell.angle_alpha   90.00
_cell.angle_beta   90.00
_cell.angle_gamma   90.00
#
_symmetry.space_group_name_H-M   'P 1'
#
loop_
_entity.id
_entity.type
_entity.pdbx_description
1 polymer ?
#
loop_
_entity_poly.entity_id
_entity_poly.type
_entity_poly.pdbx_seq_one_letter_code
_entity_poly.pdbx_strand_id
1 'polypeptide(L)'
;MKKLILFALLGLLTHSIIAQKAKNRSVEFRYYHLPSNPLRGNVSKYAIIVNNTSTKVKIGNDRISKYLMLQGFEKTELSEADVIMDFSIYGVQTNADIKSKEVEEKVDDEKVKKTKYYYYVSSKTSARFKLKYKTGTMIKSMNFNGGEFLYEKESGLYDTKTEAQNAFNKSKKALLQNADDSGLESILENVSGYVNNHYAYYFVNKFESIATGKGKKYDYTELDEAIEVYKEAAAEYGVKGVSEGFIKKSNECIEVWKSAISEYDANDKNARISKKNIDRFYWNVAV
;
A
#
# COMPACT_ATOMS: atom_id res chain seq x y z
N MET A 1 18.74 55.43 -31.81
CA MET A 1 19.88 54.66 -31.30
C MET A 1 19.93 54.49 -29.77
N LYS A 2 19.54 55.48 -28.95
CA LYS A 2 19.56 55.35 -27.46
C LYS A 2 18.53 54.36 -26.85
N LYS A 3 17.48 53.97 -27.57
CA LYS A 3 16.46 53.00 -27.10
C LYS A 3 16.80 51.53 -27.37
N LEU A 4 17.78 51.25 -28.24
CA LEU A 4 18.21 49.87 -28.57
C LEU A 4 19.27 49.34 -27.59
N ILE A 5 20.02 50.22 -26.93
CA ILE A 5 21.02 49.83 -25.92
C ILE A 5 20.34 49.41 -24.60
N LEU A 6 19.16 49.96 -24.29
CA LEU A 6 18.42 49.62 -23.07
C LEU A 6 17.85 48.18 -23.12
N PHE A 7 17.53 47.66 -24.30
CA PHE A 7 17.06 46.28 -24.47
C PHE A 7 18.21 45.25 -24.45
N ALA A 8 19.41 45.64 -24.86
CA ALA A 8 20.59 44.77 -24.78
C ALA A 8 21.12 44.59 -23.35
N LEU A 9 20.86 45.56 -22.46
CA LEU A 9 21.23 45.48 -21.03
C LEU A 9 20.22 44.71 -20.16
N LEU A 10 18.96 44.57 -20.60
CA LEU A 10 17.98 43.71 -19.91
C LEU A 10 18.18 42.20 -20.19
N GLY A 11 18.92 41.85 -21.24
CA GLY A 11 19.14 40.46 -21.65
C GLY A 11 20.24 39.70 -20.88
N LEU A 12 20.99 40.36 -19.99
CA LEU A 12 22.13 39.76 -19.26
C LEU A 12 21.86 39.44 -17.78
N LEU A 13 20.63 39.64 -17.30
CA LEU A 13 20.23 39.35 -15.90
C LEU A 13 19.41 38.07 -15.73
N THR A 14 19.27 37.23 -16.75
CA THR A 14 18.79 35.85 -16.59
C THR A 14 19.93 34.90 -16.26
N HIS A 15 20.81 35.31 -15.34
CA HIS A 15 21.60 34.31 -14.61
C HIS A 15 20.59 33.42 -13.91
N SER A 16 20.52 32.18 -14.36
CA SER A 16 19.65 31.15 -13.83
C SER A 16 19.80 31.18 -12.31
N ILE A 17 18.73 31.60 -11.62
CA ILE A 17 18.58 31.38 -10.19
C ILE A 17 18.47 29.86 -10.08
N ILE A 18 19.61 29.18 -10.04
CA ILE A 18 19.72 27.79 -9.63
C ILE A 18 19.45 27.86 -8.14
N ALA A 19 18.16 27.90 -7.79
CA ALA A 19 17.71 27.77 -6.43
C ALA A 19 18.36 26.50 -5.86
N GLN A 20 19.14 26.65 -4.79
CA GLN A 20 19.59 25.53 -3.98
C GLN A 20 18.32 24.85 -3.47
N LYS A 21 17.98 23.72 -4.08
CA LYS A 21 16.84 22.91 -3.68
C LYS A 21 17.39 21.80 -2.80
N ALA A 22 16.74 21.54 -1.67
CA ALA A 22 16.93 20.26 -1.01
C ALA A 22 16.45 19.13 -1.94
N LYS A 23 17.12 17.99 -1.88
CA LYS A 23 16.67 16.74 -2.45
C LYS A 23 16.31 15.83 -1.28
N ASN A 24 15.21 15.10 -1.40
CA ASN A 24 14.83 14.11 -0.39
C ASN A 24 15.21 12.71 -0.87
N ARG A 25 15.66 11.88 0.06
CA ARG A 25 15.84 10.44 -0.10
C ARG A 25 14.86 9.75 0.85
N SER A 26 14.19 8.71 0.36
CA SER A 26 13.30 7.88 1.16
C SER A 26 14.12 6.84 1.93
N VAL A 27 13.86 6.71 3.21
CA VAL A 27 14.47 5.71 4.10
C VAL A 27 13.36 4.84 4.69
N GLU A 28 13.46 3.52 4.51
CA GLU A 28 12.49 2.55 5.05
C GLU A 28 12.83 2.20 6.49
N PHE A 29 11.84 2.32 7.36
CA PHE A 29 11.82 1.81 8.72
C PHE A 29 10.86 0.64 8.79
N ARG A 30 11.32 -0.46 9.39
CA ARG A 30 10.47 -1.60 9.67
C ARG A 30 10.33 -1.78 11.17
N TYR A 31 9.10 -1.77 11.67
CA TYR A 31 8.81 -1.97 13.09
C TYR A 31 7.66 -2.95 13.29
N TYR A 32 7.60 -3.58 14.46
CA TYR A 32 6.44 -4.37 14.85
C TYR A 32 5.30 -3.47 15.27
N HIS A 33 4.17 -3.62 14.60
CA HIS A 33 2.92 -3.11 15.11
C HIS A 33 2.39 -4.11 16.14
N LEU A 34 2.20 -3.63 17.37
CA LEU A 34 1.57 -4.43 18.42
C LEU A 34 0.07 -4.60 18.11
N PRO A 35 -0.49 -5.80 18.33
CA PRO A 35 -1.92 -6.02 18.13
C PRO A 35 -2.74 -5.08 19.03
N SER A 36 -3.83 -4.52 18.49
CA SER A 36 -4.74 -3.69 19.29
C SER A 36 -5.49 -4.49 20.37
N ASN A 37 -5.60 -5.81 20.19
CA ASN A 37 -6.21 -6.73 21.13
C ASN A 37 -5.41 -8.05 21.15
N PRO A 38 -4.26 -8.09 21.84
CA PRO A 38 -3.38 -9.26 21.87
C PRO A 38 -4.12 -10.53 22.31
N LEU A 39 -3.74 -11.66 21.72
CA LEU A 39 -4.20 -12.97 22.16
C LEU A 39 -3.76 -13.21 23.61
N ARG A 40 -4.64 -13.80 24.41
CA ARG A 40 -4.38 -14.04 25.84
C ARG A 40 -3.57 -15.31 26.03
N GLY A 41 -2.70 -15.31 27.04
CA GLY A 41 -1.84 -16.46 27.37
C GLY A 41 -0.64 -16.59 26.42
N ASN A 42 0.08 -17.70 26.57
CA ASN A 42 1.30 -17.96 25.78
C ASN A 42 0.97 -18.59 24.43
N VAL A 43 0.11 -17.94 23.64
CA VAL A 43 -0.22 -18.38 22.28
C VAL A 43 0.99 -18.16 21.39
N SER A 44 1.43 -19.22 20.72
CA SER A 44 2.55 -19.17 19.76
C SER A 44 2.24 -19.89 18.46
N LYS A 45 1.27 -20.83 18.49
CA LYS A 45 0.95 -21.72 17.38
C LYS A 45 -0.49 -21.58 16.90
N TYR A 46 -0.70 -21.63 15.60
CA TYR A 46 -2.04 -21.61 14.99
C TYR A 46 -2.24 -22.70 13.94
N ALA A 47 -3.49 -23.14 13.78
CA ALA A 47 -3.91 -24.04 12.70
C ALA A 47 -5.03 -23.40 11.87
N ILE A 48 -5.18 -23.87 10.63
CA ILE A 48 -6.23 -23.41 9.71
C ILE A 48 -7.15 -24.59 9.38
N ILE A 49 -8.45 -24.37 9.49
CA ILE A 49 -9.48 -25.30 9.01
C ILE A 49 -10.24 -24.59 7.89
N VAL A 50 -10.34 -25.25 6.73
CA VAL A 50 -11.11 -24.75 5.59
C VAL A 50 -12.23 -25.72 5.28
N ASN A 51 -13.47 -25.24 5.35
CA ASN A 51 -14.66 -25.99 4.99
C ASN A 51 -15.30 -25.34 3.76
N ASN A 52 -15.25 -25.99 2.60
CA ASN A 52 -15.89 -25.48 1.39
C ASN A 52 -17.07 -26.36 0.98
N THR A 53 -18.29 -25.86 1.17
CA THR A 53 -19.51 -26.54 0.71
C THR A 53 -20.04 -25.98 -0.61
N SER A 54 -19.36 -25.00 -1.20
CA SER A 54 -19.72 -24.41 -2.48
C SER A 54 -19.28 -25.31 -3.64
N THR A 55 -20.16 -25.50 -4.63
CA THR A 55 -19.83 -26.22 -5.87
C THR A 55 -19.14 -25.35 -6.92
N LYS A 56 -19.09 -24.02 -6.71
CA LYS A 56 -18.53 -23.06 -7.68
C LYS A 56 -17.09 -22.66 -7.39
N VAL A 57 -16.72 -22.57 -6.11
CA VAL A 57 -15.37 -22.14 -5.72
C VAL A 57 -14.44 -23.34 -5.75
N LYS A 58 -13.39 -23.25 -6.56
CA LYS A 58 -12.35 -24.29 -6.69
C LYS A 58 -10.99 -23.85 -6.15
N ILE A 59 -10.96 -22.75 -5.40
CA ILE A 59 -9.72 -22.27 -4.80
C ILE A 59 -9.11 -23.37 -3.92
N GLY A 60 -7.82 -23.65 -4.09
CA GLY A 60 -7.13 -24.65 -3.30
C GLY A 60 -6.93 -24.20 -1.85
N ASN A 61 -6.87 -25.16 -0.92
CA ASN A 61 -6.57 -24.89 0.49
C ASN A 61 -5.21 -24.22 0.68
N ASP A 62 -4.26 -24.45 -0.23
CA ASP A 62 -2.96 -23.79 -0.30
C ASP A 62 -3.12 -22.28 -0.56
N ARG A 63 -3.97 -21.89 -1.51
CA ARG A 63 -4.23 -20.47 -1.82
C ARG A 63 -4.98 -19.78 -0.69
N ILE A 64 -5.98 -20.43 -0.07
CA ILE A 64 -6.64 -19.89 1.14
C ILE A 64 -5.63 -19.71 2.29
N SER A 65 -4.77 -20.70 2.50
CA SER A 65 -3.75 -20.66 3.56
C SER A 65 -2.77 -19.50 3.42
N LYS A 66 -2.52 -18.99 2.21
CA LYS A 66 -1.67 -17.81 1.97
C LYS A 66 -2.30 -16.52 2.50
N TYR A 67 -3.62 -16.41 2.46
CA TYR A 67 -4.31 -15.25 3.02
C TYR A 67 -4.50 -15.37 4.54
N LEU A 68 -4.84 -16.57 5.02
CA LEU A 68 -5.12 -16.85 6.43
C LEU A 68 -3.83 -17.09 7.23
N MET A 69 -2.93 -16.12 7.18
CA MET A 69 -1.72 -16.09 8.00
C MET A 69 -1.94 -15.24 9.25
N LEU A 70 -1.59 -15.79 10.41
CA LEU A 70 -1.54 -15.06 11.67
C LEU A 70 -0.08 -14.64 11.90
N GLN A 71 0.26 -13.40 11.53
CA GLN A 71 1.65 -12.94 11.51
C GLN A 71 2.29 -12.94 12.90
N GLY A 72 3.54 -13.41 12.96
CA GLY A 72 4.28 -13.59 14.22
C GLY A 72 3.92 -14.86 15.00
N PHE A 73 3.11 -15.76 14.42
CA PHE A 73 2.77 -17.07 15.00
C PHE A 73 3.21 -18.20 14.07
N GLU A 74 3.50 -19.36 14.65
CA GLU A 74 3.90 -20.56 13.92
C GLU A 74 2.66 -21.31 13.43
N LYS A 75 2.58 -21.59 12.12
CA LYS A 75 1.54 -22.47 11.58
C LYS A 75 1.89 -23.92 11.88
N THR A 76 0.96 -24.65 12.49
CA THR A 76 1.13 -26.08 12.83
C THR A 76 -0.14 -26.88 12.52
N GLU A 77 -0.08 -28.18 12.80
CA GLU A 77 -1.22 -29.11 12.76
C GLU A 77 -2.23 -28.83 13.88
N LEU A 78 -3.49 -29.23 13.67
CA LEU A 78 -4.59 -28.95 14.60
C LEU A 78 -4.33 -29.48 16.03
N SER A 79 -3.62 -30.59 16.17
CA SER A 79 -3.27 -31.20 17.45
C SER A 79 -2.30 -30.37 18.29
N GLU A 80 -1.52 -29.50 17.66
CA GLU A 80 -0.47 -28.69 18.32
C GLU A 80 -0.82 -27.21 18.44
N ALA A 81 -1.88 -26.76 17.76
CA ALA A 81 -2.24 -25.34 17.72
C ALA A 81 -2.85 -24.85 19.04
N ASP A 82 -2.50 -23.62 19.44
CA ASP A 82 -3.10 -22.90 20.57
C ASP A 82 -4.40 -22.21 20.15
N VAL A 83 -4.45 -21.73 18.91
CA VAL A 83 -5.59 -21.08 18.28
C VAL A 83 -5.90 -21.65 16.90
N ILE A 84 -7.17 -21.57 16.50
CA ILE A 84 -7.68 -22.16 15.27
C ILE A 84 -8.38 -21.08 14.45
N MET A 85 -7.93 -20.91 13.20
CA MET A 85 -8.57 -20.11 12.15
C MET A 85 -9.49 -21.02 11.33
N ASP A 86 -10.79 -20.95 11.58
CA ASP A 86 -11.81 -21.78 10.95
C ASP A 86 -12.58 -20.94 9.93
N PHE A 87 -12.38 -21.25 8.65
CA PHE A 87 -12.97 -20.53 7.52
C PHE A 87 -13.90 -21.45 6.74
N SER A 88 -15.17 -21.07 6.65
CA SER A 88 -16.23 -21.83 6.01
C SER A 88 -16.84 -21.06 4.85
N ILE A 89 -16.92 -21.67 3.67
CA ILE A 89 -17.56 -21.12 2.47
C ILE A 89 -18.88 -21.85 2.26
N TYR A 90 -19.98 -21.12 2.30
CA TYR A 90 -21.33 -21.70 2.23
C TYR A 90 -21.91 -21.68 0.83
N GLY A 91 -21.63 -20.63 0.05
CA GLY A 91 -22.18 -20.51 -1.29
C GLY A 91 -21.63 -19.32 -2.05
N VAL A 92 -21.69 -19.42 -3.38
CA VAL A 92 -21.33 -18.34 -4.29
C VAL A 92 -22.42 -18.16 -5.34
N GLN A 93 -22.82 -16.91 -5.52
CA GLN A 93 -23.82 -16.49 -6.49
C GLN A 93 -23.15 -15.53 -7.46
N THR A 94 -23.27 -15.83 -8.74
CA THR A 94 -22.61 -15.07 -9.82
C THR A 94 -23.70 -14.68 -10.78
N ASN A 95 -23.79 -13.39 -11.07
CA ASN A 95 -24.72 -12.84 -12.03
C ASN A 95 -23.94 -12.21 -13.18
N ALA A 96 -24.48 -12.35 -14.39
CA ALA A 96 -23.88 -11.73 -15.56
C ALA A 96 -24.98 -11.34 -16.54
N ASP A 97 -25.01 -10.06 -16.89
CA ASP A 97 -26.05 -9.48 -17.72
C ASP A 97 -25.43 -8.57 -18.78
N ILE A 98 -26.13 -8.43 -19.92
CA ILE A 98 -25.84 -7.38 -20.89
C ILE A 98 -26.68 -6.16 -20.53
N LYS A 99 -26.01 -5.06 -20.20
CA LYS A 99 -26.59 -3.77 -19.85
C LYS A 99 -26.30 -2.74 -20.96
N SER A 100 -26.94 -1.59 -20.86
CA SER A 100 -26.73 -0.45 -21.77
C SER A 100 -26.64 0.85 -20.99
N LYS A 101 -25.94 1.84 -21.55
CA LYS A 101 -25.93 3.23 -21.07
C LYS A 101 -25.83 4.21 -22.24
N GLU A 102 -26.39 5.39 -22.07
CA GLU A 102 -26.21 6.49 -23.02
C GLU A 102 -24.83 7.13 -22.82
N VAL A 103 -24.14 7.41 -23.92
CA VAL A 103 -22.84 8.07 -23.93
C VAL A 103 -22.89 9.22 -24.95
N GLU A 104 -22.36 10.38 -24.57
CA GLU A 104 -22.17 11.50 -25.49
C GLU A 104 -20.92 11.29 -26.34
N GLU A 105 -21.08 11.31 -27.66
CA GLU A 105 -19.98 11.32 -28.62
C GLU A 105 -20.01 12.62 -29.42
N LYS A 106 -18.83 13.16 -29.73
CA LYS A 106 -18.71 14.32 -30.62
C LYS A 106 -18.66 13.81 -32.06
N VAL A 107 -19.65 14.19 -32.86
CA VAL A 107 -19.69 13.92 -34.31
C VAL A 107 -19.87 15.26 -34.98
N ASP A 108 -18.90 15.65 -35.82
CA ASP A 108 -18.92 16.92 -36.57
C ASP A 108 -19.25 18.15 -35.69
N ASP A 109 -18.54 18.27 -34.56
CA ASP A 109 -18.69 19.32 -33.54
C ASP A 109 -20.01 19.35 -32.76
N GLU A 110 -20.97 18.49 -33.08
CA GLU A 110 -22.21 18.29 -32.32
C GLU A 110 -22.07 17.14 -31.30
N LYS A 111 -22.76 17.29 -30.17
CA LYS A 111 -22.88 16.23 -29.16
C LYS A 111 -24.06 15.35 -29.48
N VAL A 112 -23.79 14.10 -29.86
CA VAL A 112 -24.81 13.09 -30.14
C VAL A 112 -24.83 12.08 -29.00
N LYS A 113 -26.01 11.81 -28.45
CA LYS A 113 -26.19 10.70 -27.50
C LYS A 113 -26.32 9.39 -28.26
N LYS A 114 -25.47 8.41 -27.94
CA LYS A 114 -25.56 7.05 -28.46
C LYS A 114 -25.74 6.06 -27.32
N THR A 115 -26.61 5.08 -27.53
CA THR A 115 -26.72 3.92 -26.65
C THR A 115 -25.55 2.99 -26.90
N LYS A 116 -24.80 2.68 -25.85
CA LYS A 116 -23.72 1.69 -25.87
C LYS A 116 -24.07 0.52 -24.94
N TYR A 117 -23.57 -0.65 -25.27
CA TYR A 117 -23.81 -1.89 -24.53
C TYR A 117 -22.54 -2.36 -23.84
N TYR A 118 -22.68 -3.08 -22.73
CA TYR A 118 -21.58 -3.70 -22.00
C TYR A 118 -22.11 -4.93 -21.26
N TYR A 119 -21.27 -5.94 -21.08
CA TYR A 119 -21.55 -6.98 -20.10
C TYR A 119 -21.08 -6.52 -18.71
N TYR A 120 -21.88 -6.84 -17.71
CA TYR A 120 -21.62 -6.62 -16.29
C TYR A 120 -21.62 -7.98 -15.59
N VAL A 121 -20.59 -8.24 -14.79
CA VAL A 121 -20.48 -9.47 -13.98
C VAL A 121 -20.36 -9.08 -12.53
N SER A 122 -21.15 -9.70 -11.67
CA SER A 122 -21.03 -9.57 -10.23
C SER A 122 -21.00 -10.91 -9.53
N SER A 123 -20.30 -10.99 -8.40
CA SER A 123 -20.25 -12.18 -7.55
C SER A 123 -20.45 -11.86 -6.08
N LYS A 124 -21.21 -12.73 -5.42
CA LYS A 124 -21.59 -12.66 -4.02
C LYS A 124 -21.16 -13.96 -3.37
N THR A 125 -20.26 -13.86 -2.41
CA THR A 125 -19.73 -15.00 -1.66
C THR A 125 -20.26 -14.97 -0.24
N SER A 126 -20.86 -16.08 0.17
CA SER A 126 -21.31 -16.32 1.54
C SER A 126 -20.28 -17.15 2.29
N ALA A 127 -19.69 -16.60 3.33
CA ALA A 127 -18.66 -17.27 4.12
C ALA A 127 -18.74 -16.89 5.60
N ARG A 128 -18.03 -17.64 6.44
CA ARG A 128 -17.85 -17.33 7.86
C ARG A 128 -16.42 -17.62 8.26
N PHE A 129 -15.85 -16.69 9.01
CA PHE A 129 -14.58 -16.87 9.68
C PHE A 129 -14.79 -16.94 11.19
N LYS A 130 -14.06 -17.84 11.85
CA LYS A 130 -13.97 -17.96 13.30
C LYS A 130 -12.51 -18.04 13.71
N LEU A 131 -12.12 -17.22 14.68
CA LEU A 131 -10.88 -17.38 15.45
C LEU A 131 -11.27 -17.86 16.85
N LYS A 132 -10.71 -18.98 17.29
CA LYS A 132 -11.01 -19.60 18.59
C LYS A 132 -9.75 -20.21 19.21
N TYR A 133 -9.69 -20.26 20.53
CA TYR A 133 -8.69 -21.06 21.23
C TYR A 133 -8.94 -22.56 20.99
N LYS A 134 -7.91 -23.39 21.17
CA LYS A 134 -8.02 -24.86 21.10
C LYS A 134 -9.11 -25.42 22.03
N THR A 135 -9.32 -24.77 23.17
CA THR A 135 -10.38 -25.10 24.15
C THR A 135 -11.80 -24.90 23.61
N GLY A 136 -11.95 -24.25 22.44
CA GLY A 136 -13.23 -23.90 21.84
C GLY A 136 -13.74 -22.50 22.19
N THR A 137 -13.07 -21.78 23.10
CA THR A 137 -13.44 -20.40 23.45
C THR A 137 -13.29 -19.48 22.24
N MET A 138 -14.38 -18.81 21.86
CA MET A 138 -14.43 -17.91 20.71
C MET A 138 -13.69 -16.60 20.98
N ILE A 139 -12.86 -16.19 20.03
CA ILE A 139 -12.11 -14.92 20.04
C ILE A 139 -12.79 -13.93 19.10
N LYS A 140 -13.07 -14.37 17.87
CA LYS A 140 -13.76 -13.57 16.86
C LYS A 140 -14.61 -14.44 15.96
N SER A 141 -15.77 -13.93 15.56
CA SER A 141 -16.56 -14.47 14.46
C SER A 141 -16.88 -13.35 13.48
N MET A 142 -16.70 -13.61 12.19
CA MET A 142 -17.06 -12.70 11.10
C MET A 142 -17.98 -13.45 10.14
N ASN A 143 -19.14 -12.86 9.83
CA ASN A 143 -20.10 -13.42 8.90
C ASN A 143 -20.12 -12.56 7.65
N PHE A 144 -19.94 -13.20 6.51
CA PHE A 144 -20.04 -12.59 5.19
C PHE A 144 -21.31 -13.16 4.58
N ASN A 145 -22.45 -12.50 4.82
CA ASN A 145 -23.77 -12.99 4.39
C ASN A 145 -24.11 -12.59 2.93
N GLY A 146 -23.09 -12.19 2.17
CA GLY A 146 -23.22 -11.70 0.81
C GLY A 146 -24.23 -10.53 0.65
N GLY A 147 -24.50 -9.74 1.67
CA GLY A 147 -25.47 -8.63 1.58
C GLY A 147 -25.21 -7.70 0.39
N GLU A 148 -23.93 -7.52 0.06
CA GLU A 148 -23.43 -6.79 -1.11
C GLU A 148 -22.62 -7.73 -2.03
N PHE A 149 -22.59 -7.41 -3.33
CA PHE A 149 -21.67 -8.07 -4.25
C PHE A 149 -20.24 -7.66 -3.90
N LEU A 150 -19.38 -8.66 -3.66
CA LEU A 150 -17.99 -8.46 -3.24
C LEU A 150 -17.05 -8.26 -4.44
N TYR A 151 -17.57 -8.48 -5.64
CA TYR A 151 -16.90 -8.24 -6.90
C TYR A 151 -17.92 -7.76 -7.91
N GLU A 152 -17.58 -6.70 -8.62
CA GLU A 152 -18.34 -6.17 -9.74
C GLU A 152 -17.38 -5.72 -10.84
N LYS A 153 -17.70 -6.04 -12.09
CA LYS A 153 -16.90 -5.60 -13.24
C LYS A 153 -17.77 -5.32 -14.45
N GLU A 154 -17.59 -4.12 -15.01
CA GLU A 154 -18.05 -3.75 -16.33
C GLU A 154 -16.97 -4.04 -17.38
N SER A 155 -17.41 -4.41 -18.57
CA SER A 155 -16.57 -4.46 -19.75
C SER A 155 -16.41 -3.09 -20.42
N GLY A 156 -15.59 -3.05 -21.47
CA GLY A 156 -15.62 -1.94 -22.41
C GLY A 156 -16.99 -1.82 -23.10
N LEU A 157 -17.19 -0.70 -23.78
CA LEU A 157 -18.43 -0.40 -24.48
C LEU A 157 -18.45 -0.97 -25.89
N TYR A 158 -19.61 -1.46 -26.31
CA TYR A 158 -19.91 -2.00 -27.63
C TYR A 158 -21.02 -1.20 -28.28
N ASP A 159 -21.01 -1.12 -29.61
CA ASP A 159 -22.03 -0.40 -30.38
C ASP A 159 -23.36 -1.15 -30.38
N THR A 160 -23.31 -2.49 -30.35
CA THR A 160 -24.51 -3.32 -30.36
C THR A 160 -24.58 -4.29 -29.18
N LYS A 161 -25.81 -4.67 -28.82
CA LYS A 161 -26.06 -5.72 -27.82
C LYS A 161 -25.42 -7.06 -28.23
N THR A 162 -25.46 -7.37 -29.52
CA THR A 162 -24.92 -8.62 -30.09
C THR A 162 -23.41 -8.70 -29.94
N GLU A 163 -22.69 -7.60 -30.18
CA GLU A 163 -21.23 -7.55 -29.98
C GLU A 163 -20.86 -7.77 -28.51
N ALA A 164 -21.55 -7.09 -27.59
CA ALA A 164 -21.34 -7.28 -26.15
C ALA A 164 -21.60 -8.74 -25.73
N GLN A 165 -22.67 -9.35 -26.25
CA GLN A 165 -23.02 -10.74 -25.98
C GLN A 165 -21.97 -11.72 -26.53
N ASN A 166 -21.47 -11.50 -27.76
CA ASN A 166 -20.45 -12.32 -28.38
C ASN A 166 -19.12 -12.24 -27.61
N ALA A 167 -18.73 -11.03 -27.21
CA ALA A 167 -17.55 -10.82 -26.38
C ALA A 167 -17.68 -11.53 -25.03
N PHE A 168 -18.81 -11.40 -24.35
CA PHE A 168 -19.09 -12.11 -23.11
C PHE A 168 -19.01 -13.63 -23.29
N ASN A 169 -19.69 -14.18 -24.30
CA ASN A 169 -19.74 -15.63 -24.55
C ASN A 169 -18.35 -16.22 -24.81
N LYS A 170 -17.48 -15.49 -25.52
CA LYS A 170 -16.10 -15.92 -25.81
C LYS A 170 -15.27 -16.15 -24.55
N SER A 171 -15.48 -15.35 -23.50
CA SER A 171 -14.71 -15.42 -22.24
C SER A 171 -15.54 -15.84 -21.02
N LYS A 172 -16.80 -16.26 -21.21
CA LYS A 172 -17.79 -16.48 -20.15
C LYS A 172 -17.26 -17.33 -19.00
N LYS A 173 -16.70 -18.50 -19.29
CA LYS A 173 -16.20 -19.43 -18.28
C LYS A 173 -15.10 -18.79 -17.41
N ALA A 174 -14.12 -18.15 -18.03
CA ALA A 174 -13.01 -17.52 -17.32
C ALA A 174 -13.48 -16.30 -16.52
N LEU A 175 -14.38 -15.47 -17.09
CA LEU A 175 -14.92 -14.31 -16.40
C LEU A 175 -15.71 -14.68 -15.15
N LEU A 176 -16.58 -15.69 -15.24
CA LEU A 176 -17.38 -16.13 -14.10
C LEU A 176 -16.50 -16.77 -13.01
N GLN A 177 -15.52 -17.60 -13.39
CA GLN A 177 -14.57 -18.15 -12.42
C GLN A 177 -13.76 -17.05 -11.73
N ASN A 178 -13.27 -16.07 -12.49
CA ASN A 178 -12.51 -14.95 -11.95
C ASN A 178 -13.37 -14.10 -11.00
N ALA A 179 -14.64 -13.88 -11.32
CA ALA A 179 -15.56 -13.16 -10.44
C ALA A 179 -15.77 -13.90 -9.10
N ASP A 180 -15.95 -15.22 -9.17
CA ASP A 180 -16.13 -16.07 -7.99
C ASP A 180 -14.86 -16.13 -7.12
N ASP A 181 -13.70 -16.29 -7.73
CA ASP A 181 -12.41 -16.26 -7.06
C ASP A 181 -12.16 -14.88 -6.41
N SER A 182 -12.38 -13.79 -7.16
CA SER A 182 -12.16 -12.42 -6.67
C SER A 182 -13.08 -12.09 -5.50
N GLY A 183 -14.37 -12.46 -5.58
CA GLY A 183 -15.31 -12.24 -4.47
C GLY A 183 -14.89 -12.97 -3.20
N LEU A 184 -14.27 -14.15 -3.31
CA LEU A 184 -13.69 -14.85 -2.17
C LEU A 184 -12.38 -14.22 -1.68
N GLU A 185 -11.49 -13.82 -2.58
CA GLU A 185 -10.24 -13.16 -2.23
C GLU A 185 -10.49 -11.87 -1.46
N SER A 186 -11.47 -11.05 -1.86
CA SER A 186 -11.90 -9.87 -1.09
C SER A 186 -12.28 -10.21 0.36
N ILE A 187 -12.96 -11.34 0.61
CA ILE A 187 -13.27 -11.79 1.97
C ILE A 187 -11.98 -12.18 2.71
N LEU A 188 -11.13 -12.97 2.07
CA LEU A 188 -9.89 -13.46 2.67
C LEU A 188 -8.94 -12.31 3.03
N GLU A 189 -8.84 -11.29 2.18
CA GLU A 189 -8.11 -10.05 2.44
C GLU A 189 -8.70 -9.29 3.63
N ASN A 190 -10.03 -9.15 3.69
CA ASN A 190 -10.71 -8.49 4.81
C ASN A 190 -10.47 -9.24 6.13
N VAL A 191 -10.60 -10.56 6.13
CA VAL A 191 -10.31 -11.41 7.29
C VAL A 191 -8.85 -11.27 7.70
N SER A 192 -7.92 -11.37 6.74
CA SER A 192 -6.48 -11.29 7.00
C SER A 192 -6.09 -9.94 7.58
N GLY A 193 -6.54 -8.84 6.97
CA GLY A 193 -6.31 -7.49 7.48
C GLY A 193 -6.90 -7.30 8.88
N TYR A 194 -8.14 -7.73 9.10
CA TYR A 194 -8.76 -7.63 10.43
C TYR A 194 -7.98 -8.42 11.48
N VAL A 195 -7.71 -9.70 11.22
CA VAL A 195 -7.06 -10.59 12.18
C VAL A 195 -5.65 -10.09 12.48
N ASN A 196 -4.89 -9.68 11.47
CA ASN A 196 -3.53 -9.22 11.68
C ASN A 196 -3.45 -7.87 12.41
N ASN A 197 -4.37 -6.95 12.12
CA ASN A 197 -4.43 -5.66 12.82
C ASN A 197 -4.84 -5.79 14.29
N HIS A 198 -5.65 -6.80 14.63
CA HIS A 198 -6.20 -6.93 15.97
C HIS A 198 -5.44 -7.91 16.86
N TYR A 199 -4.94 -9.02 16.30
CA TYR A 199 -4.45 -10.15 17.09
C TYR A 199 -3.02 -10.56 16.77
N ALA A 200 -2.46 -10.11 15.65
CA ALA A 200 -1.15 -10.54 15.18
C ALA A 200 -0.03 -9.53 15.46
N TYR A 201 1.20 -10.00 15.31
CA TYR A 201 2.39 -9.16 15.27
C TYR A 201 2.83 -9.03 13.82
N TYR A 202 2.55 -7.88 13.19
CA TYR A 202 2.93 -7.65 11.80
C TYR A 202 3.96 -6.52 11.68
N PHE A 203 4.78 -6.61 10.63
CA PHE A 203 5.73 -5.56 10.30
C PHE A 203 5.02 -4.44 9.54
N VAL A 204 5.21 -3.22 10.01
CA VAL A 204 4.83 -2.01 9.27
C VAL A 204 6.10 -1.43 8.68
N ASN A 205 6.07 -1.20 7.36
CA ASN A 205 7.08 -0.41 6.68
C ASN A 205 6.62 1.06 6.70
N LYS A 206 7.42 1.92 7.31
CA LYS A 206 7.24 3.37 7.31
C LYS A 206 8.37 3.98 6.48
N PHE A 207 8.04 4.95 5.64
CA PHE A 207 9.03 5.64 4.83
C PHE A 207 9.20 7.04 5.35
N GLU A 208 10.43 7.38 5.73
CA GLU A 208 10.78 8.72 6.16
C GLU A 208 11.57 9.44 5.07
N SER A 209 11.29 10.74 4.93
CA SER A 209 11.96 11.58 3.95
C SER A 209 13.12 12.31 4.61
N ILE A 210 14.36 11.91 4.30
CA ILE A 210 15.58 12.57 4.79
C ILE A 210 16.15 13.44 3.68
N ALA A 211 16.46 14.69 4.02
CA ALA A 211 16.93 15.70 3.10
C ALA A 211 18.45 15.73 2.95
N THR A 212 18.89 16.06 1.74
CA THR A 212 20.27 16.39 1.36
C THR A 212 20.27 17.63 0.48
N GLY A 213 21.43 18.20 0.19
CA GLY A 213 21.56 19.29 -0.77
C GLY A 213 21.50 18.82 -2.22
N LYS A 214 21.05 19.70 -3.13
CA LYS A 214 21.23 19.51 -4.58
C LYS A 214 22.14 20.63 -5.08
N GLY A 215 23.38 20.31 -5.43
CA GLY A 215 24.34 21.33 -5.87
C GLY A 215 25.32 20.83 -6.91
N LYS A 216 25.55 21.66 -7.95
CA LYS A 216 26.80 21.63 -8.74
C LYS A 216 27.90 22.49 -8.11
N LYS A 217 27.51 23.42 -7.22
CA LYS A 217 28.38 24.46 -6.64
C LYS A 217 28.94 24.08 -5.26
N TYR A 218 28.15 23.35 -4.48
CA TYR A 218 28.52 22.94 -3.13
C TYR A 218 28.50 21.43 -3.05
N ASP A 219 29.47 20.91 -2.32
CA ASP A 219 29.55 19.50 -1.98
C ASP A 219 28.57 19.21 -0.82
N TYR A 220 27.86 18.10 -0.96
CA TYR A 220 26.94 17.57 0.06
C TYR A 220 27.18 16.07 0.27
N THR A 221 28.37 15.59 -0.10
CA THR A 221 28.73 14.16 -0.03
C THR A 221 28.60 13.64 1.39
N GLU A 222 28.99 14.43 2.40
CA GLU A 222 28.83 14.07 3.81
C GLU A 222 27.36 13.89 4.23
N LEU A 223 26.43 14.70 3.71
CA LEU A 223 24.99 14.52 3.97
C LEU A 223 24.45 13.28 3.27
N ASP A 224 24.93 13.00 2.05
CA ASP A 224 24.56 11.80 1.31
C ASP A 224 25.09 10.53 2.01
N GLU A 225 26.32 10.55 2.52
CA GLU A 225 26.91 9.47 3.32
C GLU A 225 26.16 9.27 4.63
N ALA A 226 25.81 10.35 5.34
CA ALA A 226 24.99 10.27 6.54
C ALA A 226 23.63 9.63 6.27
N ILE A 227 23.01 9.87 5.11
CA ILE A 227 21.76 9.19 4.74
C ILE A 227 21.98 7.68 4.54
N GLU A 228 23.08 7.26 3.92
CA GLU A 228 23.36 5.84 3.76
C GLU A 228 23.63 5.15 5.11
N VAL A 229 24.36 5.80 6.02
CA VAL A 229 24.53 5.32 7.41
C VAL A 229 23.19 5.24 8.13
N TYR A 230 22.33 6.24 7.97
CA TYR A 230 21.00 6.24 8.59
C TYR A 230 20.08 5.15 8.02
N LYS A 231 20.19 4.80 6.73
CA LYS A 231 19.48 3.65 6.16
C LYS A 231 19.94 2.33 6.78
N GLU A 232 21.24 2.17 6.99
CA GLU A 232 21.76 0.99 7.68
C GLU A 232 21.26 0.93 9.13
N ALA A 233 21.24 2.07 9.82
CA ALA A 233 20.68 2.18 11.16
C ALA A 233 19.19 1.78 11.16
N ALA A 234 18.38 2.35 10.27
CA ALA A 234 16.94 2.09 10.17
C ALA A 234 16.62 0.60 9.94
N ALA A 235 17.48 -0.13 9.23
CA ALA A 235 17.36 -1.58 9.05
C ALA A 235 17.55 -2.37 10.37
N GLU A 236 18.27 -1.83 11.35
CA GLU A 236 18.50 -2.43 12.67
C GLU A 236 17.37 -2.18 13.67
N TYR A 237 16.42 -1.28 13.39
CA TYR A 237 15.33 -0.87 14.30
C TYR A 237 14.32 -1.99 14.67
N GLY A 238 14.49 -3.20 14.13
CA GLY A 238 13.51 -4.30 14.15
C GLY A 238 13.12 -4.92 15.51
N VAL A 239 13.03 -6.25 15.55
CA VAL A 239 12.22 -7.07 16.50
C VAL A 239 12.44 -6.77 17.99
N LYS A 240 13.65 -6.37 18.38
CA LYS A 240 14.04 -6.19 19.79
C LYS A 240 13.93 -4.73 20.25
N GLY A 241 13.31 -3.87 19.44
CA GLY A 241 13.28 -2.42 19.67
C GLY A 241 14.59 -1.76 19.26
N VAL A 242 14.82 -0.59 19.86
CA VAL A 242 15.97 0.26 19.56
C VAL A 242 17.29 -0.44 19.96
N SER A 243 18.11 -0.81 18.98
CA SER A 243 19.44 -1.39 19.24
C SER A 243 20.46 -0.31 19.62
N GLU A 244 21.52 -0.68 20.34
CA GLU A 244 22.65 0.23 20.59
C GLU A 244 23.30 0.70 19.28
N GLY A 245 23.36 -0.18 18.27
CA GLY A 245 23.85 0.13 16.92
C GLY A 245 23.00 1.21 16.24
N PHE A 246 21.67 1.08 16.32
CA PHE A 246 20.73 2.09 15.83
C PHE A 246 20.99 3.45 16.50
N ILE A 247 21.08 3.48 17.84
CA ILE A 247 21.28 4.73 18.59
C ILE A 247 22.60 5.38 18.19
N LYS A 248 23.67 4.59 18.15
CA LYS A 248 25.01 5.08 17.81
C LYS A 248 25.04 5.67 16.41
N LYS A 249 24.63 4.90 15.38
CA LYS A 249 24.64 5.36 13.99
C LYS A 249 23.70 6.54 13.76
N SER A 250 22.53 6.55 14.40
CA SER A 250 21.60 7.69 14.32
C SER A 250 22.20 8.95 14.91
N ASN A 251 22.87 8.85 16.07
CA ASN A 251 23.57 9.98 16.67
C ASN A 251 24.72 10.49 15.79
N GLU A 252 25.49 9.60 15.16
CA GLU A 252 26.53 9.99 14.18
C GLU A 252 25.94 10.80 13.02
N CYS A 253 24.79 10.39 12.48
CA CYS A 253 24.09 11.12 11.42
C CYS A 253 23.56 12.48 11.91
N ILE A 254 22.98 12.52 13.12
CA ILE A 254 22.48 13.74 13.75
C ILE A 254 23.58 14.79 13.91
N GLU A 255 24.79 14.38 14.29
CA GLU A 255 25.91 15.31 14.41
C GLU A 255 26.36 15.88 13.06
N VAL A 256 26.34 15.08 11.98
CA VAL A 256 26.57 15.59 10.61
C VAL A 256 25.52 16.64 10.23
N TRP A 257 24.24 16.37 10.51
CA TRP A 257 23.16 17.32 10.20
C TRP A 257 23.23 18.59 11.05
N LYS A 258 23.56 18.48 12.34
CA LYS A 258 23.81 19.65 13.21
C LYS A 258 24.99 20.48 12.73
N SER A 259 26.06 19.83 12.29
CA SER A 259 27.22 20.51 11.70
C SER A 259 26.79 21.31 10.46
N ALA A 260 26.02 20.72 9.55
CA ALA A 260 25.48 21.44 8.39
C ALA A 260 24.58 22.61 8.83
N ILE A 261 23.68 22.42 9.80
CA ILE A 261 22.83 23.51 10.33
C ILE A 261 23.70 24.67 10.87
N SER A 262 24.83 24.38 11.50
CA SER A 262 25.73 25.42 12.05
C SER A 262 26.39 26.29 10.98
N GLU A 263 26.47 25.82 9.73
CA GLU A 263 26.97 26.60 8.59
C GLU A 263 25.94 27.60 8.04
N TYR A 264 24.75 27.67 8.64
CA TYR A 264 23.70 28.55 8.17
C TYR A 264 24.11 30.03 8.23
N ASP A 265 24.03 30.69 7.08
CA ASP A 265 24.15 32.14 6.98
C ASP A 265 22.79 32.77 6.61
N ALA A 266 22.24 33.55 7.54
CA ALA A 266 20.97 34.24 7.35
C ALA A 266 21.03 35.42 6.35
N ASN A 267 22.23 35.92 6.09
CA ASN A 267 22.52 37.08 5.26
C ASN A 267 22.98 36.68 3.84
N ASP A 268 23.56 35.49 3.68
CA ASP A 268 23.93 34.96 2.35
C ASP A 268 22.91 33.95 1.80
N LYS A 269 22.07 34.43 0.87
CA LYS A 269 21.11 33.61 0.11
C LYS A 269 21.74 32.56 -0.82
N ASN A 270 23.05 32.63 -1.01
CA ASN A 270 23.86 31.74 -1.83
C ASN A 270 24.79 30.86 -1.00
N ALA A 271 24.80 30.96 0.34
CA ALA A 271 25.55 30.07 1.21
C ALA A 271 25.15 28.60 0.96
N ARG A 272 26.02 27.65 1.29
CA ARG A 272 25.72 26.21 1.18
C ARG A 272 24.43 25.88 1.96
N ILE A 273 24.31 26.42 3.16
CA ILE A 273 23.14 26.29 4.02
C ILE A 273 22.54 27.68 4.20
N SER A 274 21.31 27.86 3.72
CA SER A 274 20.65 29.17 3.65
C SER A 274 19.18 29.05 4.06
N LYS A 275 18.47 30.19 4.07
CA LYS A 275 17.02 30.25 4.36
C LYS A 275 16.17 29.32 3.48
N LYS A 276 16.70 28.83 2.35
CA LYS A 276 15.98 28.00 1.37
C LYS A 276 15.95 26.51 1.72
N ASN A 277 16.90 26.03 2.53
CA ASN A 277 17.08 24.59 2.77
C ASN A 277 17.28 24.21 4.23
N ILE A 278 17.53 25.19 5.12
CA ILE A 278 17.79 24.92 6.54
C ILE A 278 16.65 24.18 7.26
N ASP A 279 15.39 24.47 6.91
CA ASP A 279 14.20 23.80 7.44
C ASP A 279 14.26 22.29 7.24
N ARG A 280 14.82 21.84 6.11
CA ARG A 280 14.96 20.44 5.77
C ARG A 280 16.01 19.72 6.59
N PHE A 281 17.08 20.41 6.99
CA PHE A 281 18.09 19.82 7.86
C PHE A 281 17.60 19.74 9.31
N TYR A 282 16.80 20.71 9.77
CA TYR A 282 16.09 20.58 11.05
C TYR A 282 15.11 19.41 11.04
N TRP A 283 14.42 19.16 9.92
CA TRP A 283 13.57 17.98 9.76
C TRP A 283 14.35 16.68 9.93
N ASN A 284 15.55 16.55 9.33
CA ASN A 284 16.36 15.35 9.49
C ASN A 284 16.69 15.04 10.96
N VAL A 285 17.00 16.07 11.76
CA VAL A 285 17.32 15.91 13.19
C VAL A 285 16.10 15.50 14.02
N ALA A 286 14.89 15.82 13.56
CA ALA A 286 13.65 15.57 14.28
C ALA A 286 13.03 14.19 14.03
N VAL A 287 13.46 13.48 12.99
CA VAL A 287 12.92 12.19 12.51
C VAL A 287 13.71 11.03 13.07
#